data_AF-A0A8T4GAW3-F1
#
_entry.id   AF-A0A8T4GAW3-F1
#
_cell.length_a   1.000
_cell.length_b   1.000
_cell.length_c   1.000
_cell.angle_alpha   90.00
_cell.angle_beta   90.00
_cell.angle_gamma   90.00
#
_symmetry.space_group_name_H-M   'P 1'
#
loop_
_entity.id
_entity.type
_entity.pdbx_description
1 polymer ?
#
loop_
_entity_poly.entity_id
_entity_poly.type
_entity_poly.pdbx_seq_one_letter_code
_entity_poly.pdbx_strand_id
1 'polypeptide(L)'
;ELNKESRIIKLTVLGEEVKLNWTLFNKNGNYRVQYDNVAADQIASDILNGTGYTLAECPTTTLSMRFEYAQRWKALQKLADVLGKDLWLDSSGVHIGDKGLAKTLTYFKTVRKTEDSENIINKVHLLGTGDGINQYTATAEDIDSQNAYGLRERAYMLRDIEHEDTLLLKAQKIIADNKDPVEHIEIEAPFTSDSLTLDVGDTITINDAELGLNGDYRIKRLEINPTMIKAELVNTIALLSDKLKEYYNGLESLGVYAQGATNLYSVQDSDNADPDHPLELKIYVPPEAIKINRVKLNLIVGPFRAYSKAVLGGGAVIGTSEASAANTSVSTAASESKSLSLTIHDISEYYAELVIVNHWTNSYTNDITITDSEGYSATTDHNFESHGSYVYSWKRQFSSRKNSVTIDVQLSDTAMDMTLLVVHDGTHTHDITLPDHTHDIDFGIYEIDTGATVDIAVNGTTVKTGSTGETDLDITQYITTGWNTITFTPSDLARIQASVFFQVFIQSR
;
A
#
# COMPACT_ATOMS: atom_id res chain seq x y z
N GLU A 1 -0.52 23.77 -56.44
CA GLU A 1 0.03 25.02 -55.86
C GLU A 1 -0.39 25.16 -54.40
N LEU A 2 0.54 25.51 -53.51
CA LEU A 2 0.26 25.86 -52.11
C LEU A 2 -0.14 27.35 -52.04
N ASN A 3 -1.44 27.63 -51.99
CA ASN A 3 -1.92 28.99 -51.75
C ASN A 3 -1.96 29.25 -50.23
N LYS A 4 -1.11 30.18 -49.75
CA LYS A 4 -0.89 30.47 -48.32
C LYS A 4 -2.08 31.08 -47.59
N GLU A 5 -3.16 31.46 -48.29
CA GLU A 5 -4.32 32.11 -47.65
C GLU A 5 -5.57 31.21 -47.53
N SER A 6 -5.55 30.02 -48.11
CA SER A 6 -6.61 29.03 -47.94
C SER A 6 -5.97 27.74 -47.45
N ARG A 7 -6.36 27.24 -46.28
CA ARG A 7 -5.91 25.96 -45.70
C ARG A 7 -6.42 24.76 -46.52
N ILE A 8 -6.14 24.74 -47.82
CA ILE A 8 -6.68 23.79 -48.80
C ILE A 8 -5.50 23.36 -49.69
N ILE A 9 -5.17 22.08 -49.65
CA ILE A 9 -4.35 21.45 -50.69
C ILE A 9 -5.29 21.24 -51.87
N LYS A 10 -5.09 21.98 -52.97
CA LYS A 10 -5.85 21.78 -54.21
C LYS A 10 -5.19 20.66 -55.02
N LEU A 11 -5.86 19.51 -55.09
CA LEU A 11 -5.60 18.47 -56.09
C LEU A 11 -6.90 18.27 -56.86
N THR A 12 -6.91 18.71 -58.11
CA THR A 12 -8.06 18.57 -59.01
C THR A 12 -7.85 17.30 -59.83
N VAL A 13 -8.65 16.27 -59.54
CA VAL A 13 -8.78 15.11 -60.42
C VAL A 13 -10.26 15.02 -60.83
N LEU A 14 -10.52 15.16 -62.13
CA LEU A 14 -11.82 14.89 -62.78
C LEU A 14 -13.08 15.60 -62.22
N GLY A 15 -12.92 16.79 -61.63
CA GLY A 15 -14.05 17.69 -61.37
C GLY A 15 -14.83 17.45 -60.06
N GLU A 16 -14.39 16.53 -59.20
CA GLU A 16 -14.94 16.39 -57.84
C GLU A 16 -13.99 16.98 -56.78
N GLU A 17 -14.52 17.87 -55.93
CA GLU A 17 -13.78 18.49 -54.82
C GLU A 17 -13.56 17.49 -53.67
N VAL A 18 -12.32 17.04 -53.48
CA VAL A 18 -11.93 16.09 -52.42
C VAL A 18 -11.51 16.88 -51.16
N LYS A 19 -12.36 16.88 -50.12
CA LYS A 19 -12.12 17.53 -48.81
C LYS A 19 -11.83 16.50 -47.71
N LEU A 20 -10.58 16.08 -47.54
CA LEU A 20 -10.14 15.60 -46.23
C LEU A 20 -9.97 16.83 -45.33
N ASN A 21 -11.02 17.17 -44.57
CA ASN A 21 -10.97 18.29 -43.64
C ASN A 21 -9.81 18.13 -42.64
N TRP A 22 -9.20 19.25 -42.26
CA TRP A 22 -8.18 19.34 -41.19
C TRP A 22 -8.79 19.13 -39.79
N THR A 23 -9.72 18.19 -39.66
CA THR A 23 -10.35 17.84 -38.39
C THR A 23 -9.42 16.98 -37.56
N LEU A 24 -9.53 17.13 -36.24
CA LEU A 24 -8.83 16.26 -35.32
C LEU A 24 -9.39 14.85 -35.41
N PHE A 25 -8.50 13.88 -35.30
CA PHE A 25 -8.88 12.50 -35.09
C PHE A 25 -9.56 12.42 -33.72
N ASN A 26 -10.81 11.97 -33.74
CA ASN A 26 -11.63 11.78 -32.57
C ASN A 26 -12.23 10.38 -32.66
N LYS A 27 -12.01 9.59 -31.62
CA LYS A 27 -12.65 8.28 -31.44
C LYS A 27 -13.49 8.34 -30.16
N ASN A 28 -14.80 8.19 -30.29
CA ASN A 28 -15.76 8.16 -29.18
C ASN A 28 -15.68 9.38 -28.23
N GLY A 29 -15.42 10.57 -28.75
CA GLY A 29 -15.27 11.80 -27.96
C GLY A 29 -13.84 12.09 -27.50
N ASN A 30 -12.90 11.15 -27.66
CA ASN A 30 -11.51 11.29 -27.23
C ASN A 30 -10.59 11.73 -28.37
N TYR A 31 -9.76 12.75 -28.11
CA TYR A 31 -8.70 13.23 -29.03
C TYR A 31 -7.32 12.65 -28.72
N ARG A 32 -7.19 11.96 -27.57
CA ARG A 32 -6.05 11.12 -27.23
C ARG A 32 -6.49 9.68 -27.42
N VAL A 33 -5.91 8.98 -28.38
CA VAL A 33 -6.30 7.62 -28.77
C VAL A 33 -5.05 6.76 -28.79
N GLN A 34 -5.09 5.64 -28.08
CA GLN A 34 -4.04 4.64 -28.03
C GLN A 34 -4.53 3.34 -28.65
N TYR A 35 -3.65 2.71 -29.42
CA TYR A 35 -3.83 1.39 -30.00
C TYR A 35 -2.69 0.51 -29.52
N ASP A 36 -3.04 -0.65 -28.97
CA ASP A 36 -2.08 -1.65 -28.52
C ASP A 36 -2.34 -2.95 -29.30
N ASN A 37 -1.37 -3.36 -30.11
CA ASN A 37 -1.42 -4.56 -30.94
C ASN A 37 -2.68 -4.68 -31.82
N VAL A 38 -3.04 -3.59 -32.51
CA VAL A 38 -4.22 -3.52 -33.39
C VAL A 38 -3.78 -3.54 -34.85
N ALA A 39 -4.54 -4.22 -35.71
CA ALA A 39 -4.27 -4.28 -37.14
C ALA A 39 -4.36 -2.90 -37.80
N ALA A 40 -3.44 -2.61 -38.71
CA ALA A 40 -3.31 -1.27 -39.30
C ALA A 40 -4.52 -0.84 -40.14
N ASP A 41 -5.18 -1.77 -40.82
CA ASP A 41 -6.43 -1.55 -41.54
C ASP A 41 -7.57 -1.09 -40.61
N GLN A 42 -7.67 -1.66 -39.42
CA GLN A 42 -8.62 -1.24 -38.40
C GLN A 42 -8.30 0.18 -37.89
N ILE A 43 -7.02 0.51 -37.67
CA ILE A 43 -6.59 1.85 -37.26
C ILE A 43 -6.90 2.88 -38.36
N ALA A 44 -6.60 2.56 -39.61
CA ALA A 44 -6.91 3.41 -40.76
C ALA A 44 -8.42 3.63 -40.89
N SER A 45 -9.22 2.57 -40.74
CA SER A 45 -10.69 2.63 -40.77
C SER A 45 -11.25 3.53 -39.67
N ASP A 46 -10.71 3.45 -38.46
CA ASP A 46 -11.10 4.31 -37.35
C ASP A 46 -10.79 5.78 -37.63
N ILE A 47 -9.63 6.09 -38.23
CA ILE A 47 -9.25 7.47 -38.60
C ILE A 47 -10.18 8.04 -39.67
N LEU A 48 -10.61 7.20 -40.62
CA LEU A 48 -11.50 7.57 -41.71
C LEU A 48 -12.97 7.63 -41.29
N ASN A 49 -13.34 7.11 -40.11
CA ASN A 49 -14.71 7.10 -39.66
C ASN A 49 -15.33 8.51 -39.62
N GLY A 50 -16.50 8.66 -40.27
CA GLY A 50 -17.21 9.93 -40.38
C GLY A 50 -16.54 10.97 -41.30
N THR A 51 -15.51 10.60 -42.08
CA THR A 51 -14.94 11.48 -43.12
C THR A 51 -15.71 11.44 -44.44
N GLY A 52 -16.44 10.34 -44.71
CA GLY A 52 -17.03 10.06 -46.02
C GLY A 52 -16.08 9.32 -46.99
N TYR A 53 -14.82 9.09 -46.61
CA TYR A 53 -13.88 8.27 -47.38
C TYR A 53 -13.89 6.82 -46.91
N THR A 54 -13.72 5.91 -47.86
CA THR A 54 -13.53 4.47 -47.62
C THR A 54 -12.06 4.10 -47.64
N LEU A 55 -11.69 3.10 -46.83
CA LEU A 55 -10.39 2.45 -46.93
C LEU A 55 -10.43 1.44 -48.07
N ALA A 56 -9.56 1.60 -49.06
CA ALA A 56 -9.47 0.72 -50.20
C ALA A 56 -8.42 -0.39 -49.99
N GLU A 57 -7.24 0.00 -49.50
CA GLU A 57 -6.13 -0.91 -49.22
C GLU A 57 -5.41 -0.48 -47.94
N CYS A 58 -5.07 -1.44 -47.08
CA CYS A 58 -4.15 -1.27 -45.95
C CYS A 58 -3.65 -2.64 -45.49
N PRO A 59 -2.36 -2.80 -45.11
CA PRO A 59 -1.88 -4.02 -44.48
C PRO A 59 -2.63 -4.35 -43.19
N THR A 60 -2.69 -5.63 -42.84
CA THR A 60 -3.26 -6.11 -41.56
C THR A 60 -2.20 -6.26 -40.47
N THR A 61 -0.98 -5.78 -40.70
CA THR A 61 0.12 -5.81 -39.73
C THR A 61 -0.34 -5.19 -38.41
N THR A 62 -0.18 -5.93 -37.32
CA THR A 62 -0.53 -5.44 -36.00
C THR A 62 0.55 -4.49 -35.50
N LEU A 63 0.11 -3.37 -34.94
CA LEU A 63 1.01 -2.33 -34.46
C LEU A 63 0.42 -1.64 -33.24
N SER A 64 1.33 -1.08 -32.44
CA SER A 64 0.97 -0.28 -31.28
C SER A 64 1.39 1.17 -31.52
N MET A 65 0.44 2.09 -31.44
CA MET A 65 0.68 3.50 -31.70
C MET A 65 -0.29 4.42 -30.96
N ARG A 66 0.16 5.63 -30.71
CA ARG A 66 -0.61 6.67 -30.01
C ARG A 66 -0.77 7.91 -30.87
N PHE A 67 -1.96 8.49 -30.81
CA PHE A 67 -2.33 9.75 -31.43
C PHE A 67 -2.80 10.73 -30.36
N GLU A 68 -2.16 11.90 -30.28
CA GLU A 68 -2.54 12.96 -29.36
C GLU A 68 -2.90 14.21 -30.15
N TYR A 69 -4.18 14.59 -30.14
CA TYR A 69 -4.69 15.76 -30.88
C TYR A 69 -4.19 15.80 -32.34
N ALA A 70 -4.04 14.62 -32.94
CA ALA A 70 -3.54 14.47 -34.30
C ALA A 70 -4.64 14.86 -35.30
N GLN A 71 -4.27 15.55 -36.37
CA GLN A 71 -5.16 15.74 -37.51
C GLN A 71 -5.32 14.42 -38.25
N ARG A 72 -6.52 14.12 -38.80
CA ARG A 72 -6.79 12.84 -39.49
C ARG A 72 -5.79 12.55 -40.60
N TRP A 73 -5.46 13.54 -41.43
CA TRP A 73 -4.43 13.42 -42.47
C TRP A 73 -3.05 13.08 -41.90
N LYS A 74 -2.62 13.77 -40.84
CA LYS A 74 -1.35 13.49 -40.17
C LYS A 74 -1.33 12.12 -39.51
N ALA A 75 -2.47 11.66 -39.00
CA ALA A 75 -2.60 10.33 -38.41
C ALA A 75 -2.43 9.23 -39.47
N LEU A 76 -3.05 9.37 -40.64
CA LEU A 76 -2.83 8.46 -41.78
C LEU A 76 -1.39 8.51 -42.28
N GLN A 77 -0.79 9.69 -42.38
CA GLN A 77 0.63 9.84 -42.74
C GLN A 77 1.54 9.13 -41.73
N LYS A 78 1.28 9.29 -40.43
CA LYS A 78 2.04 8.60 -39.37
C LYS A 78 1.89 7.08 -39.49
N LEU A 79 0.68 6.58 -39.75
CA LEU A 79 0.42 5.16 -39.93
C LEU A 79 1.19 4.57 -41.14
N ALA A 80 1.06 5.20 -42.31
CA ALA A 80 1.77 4.79 -43.51
C ALA A 80 3.30 4.84 -43.33
N ASP A 81 3.79 5.88 -42.67
CA ASP A 81 5.21 6.08 -42.39
C ASP A 81 5.80 5.04 -41.43
N VAL A 82 5.02 4.57 -40.44
CA VAL A 82 5.40 3.47 -39.55
C VAL A 82 5.41 2.13 -40.29
N LEU A 83 4.43 1.90 -41.17
CA LEU A 83 4.36 0.69 -41.98
C LEU A 83 5.40 0.64 -43.11
N GLY A 84 6.01 1.78 -43.43
CA GLY A 84 6.87 1.91 -44.61
C GLY A 84 6.12 1.76 -45.92
N LYS A 85 4.88 2.22 -45.97
CA LYS A 85 4.00 2.15 -47.13
C LYS A 85 3.67 3.55 -47.66
N ASP A 86 3.26 3.62 -48.92
CA ASP A 86 2.78 4.85 -49.53
C ASP A 86 1.34 5.13 -49.11
N LEU A 87 0.99 6.42 -49.05
CA LEU A 87 -0.37 6.88 -48.82
C LEU A 87 -0.85 7.64 -50.06
N TRP A 88 -1.89 7.14 -50.73
CA TRP A 88 -2.49 7.82 -51.87
C TRP A 88 -4.03 7.76 -51.86
N LEU A 89 -4.63 8.58 -52.72
CA LEU A 89 -6.07 8.67 -52.90
C LEU A 89 -6.41 8.53 -54.38
N ASP A 90 -7.44 7.76 -54.66
CA ASP A 90 -8.05 7.66 -55.99
C ASP A 90 -9.59 7.61 -55.88
N SER A 91 -10.27 7.25 -56.97
CA SER A 91 -11.73 7.15 -57.02
C SER A 91 -12.32 6.05 -56.12
N SER A 92 -11.52 5.07 -55.68
CA SER A 92 -11.96 3.97 -54.82
C SER A 92 -11.79 4.24 -53.32
N GLY A 93 -10.93 5.21 -52.96
CA GLY A 93 -10.77 5.68 -51.59
C GLY A 93 -9.34 6.00 -51.22
N VAL A 94 -9.03 5.79 -49.93
CA VAL A 94 -7.69 5.96 -49.36
C VAL A 94 -6.96 4.62 -49.37
N HIS A 95 -5.71 4.64 -49.82
CA HIS A 95 -4.84 3.47 -49.89
C HIS A 95 -3.59 3.68 -49.06
N ILE A 96 -3.20 2.64 -48.33
CA ILE A 96 -1.92 2.51 -47.65
C ILE A 96 -1.29 1.21 -48.17
N GLY A 97 -0.25 1.29 -48.99
CA GLY A 97 0.29 0.12 -49.68
C GLY A 97 1.55 0.41 -50.50
N ASP A 98 1.95 -0.52 -51.34
CA ASP A 98 3.07 -0.30 -52.28
C ASP A 98 2.51 0.30 -53.57
N LYS A 99 2.65 1.62 -53.75
CA LYS A 99 2.05 2.31 -54.91
C LYS A 99 2.88 2.10 -56.18
N GLY A 100 2.22 1.74 -57.27
CA GLY A 100 2.77 1.77 -58.62
C GLY A 100 3.04 0.39 -59.21
N LEU A 101 3.30 0.36 -60.50
CA LEU A 101 3.59 -0.86 -61.26
C LEU A 101 4.97 -0.78 -61.92
N ALA A 102 5.56 -1.93 -62.19
CA ALA A 102 6.77 -2.01 -63.00
C ALA A 102 6.44 -1.71 -64.47
N LYS A 103 7.15 -0.75 -65.06
CA LYS A 103 6.98 -0.26 -66.44
C LYS A 103 8.33 -0.13 -67.12
N THR A 104 8.30 -0.04 -68.44
CA THR A 104 9.49 0.10 -69.26
C THR A 104 9.34 1.29 -70.18
N LEU A 105 10.37 2.13 -70.24
CA LEU A 105 10.47 3.22 -71.21
C LEU A 105 11.56 2.89 -72.22
N THR A 106 11.16 2.68 -73.47
CA THR A 106 12.10 2.31 -74.55
C THR A 106 12.79 3.52 -75.17
N TYR A 107 12.13 4.68 -75.16
CA TYR A 107 12.66 5.91 -75.77
C TYR A 107 12.60 7.03 -74.75
N PHE A 108 13.75 7.42 -74.23
CA PHE A 108 13.91 8.57 -73.36
C PHE A 108 15.28 9.20 -73.61
N LYS A 109 15.39 10.48 -73.28
CA LYS A 109 16.62 11.23 -73.20
C LYS A 109 16.87 11.54 -71.74
N THR A 110 18.03 11.17 -71.23
CA THR A 110 18.46 11.59 -69.89
C THR A 110 18.91 13.04 -69.95
N VAL A 111 18.34 13.88 -69.09
CA VAL A 111 18.63 15.31 -69.00
C VAL A 111 19.66 15.58 -67.92
N ARG A 112 19.56 14.87 -66.78
CA ARG A 112 20.45 15.08 -65.63
C ARG A 112 20.52 13.84 -64.75
N LYS A 113 21.72 13.48 -64.31
CA LYS A 113 21.98 12.53 -63.22
C LYS A 113 22.68 13.27 -62.08
N THR A 114 22.22 13.11 -60.85
CA THR A 114 22.88 13.59 -59.63
C THR A 114 22.89 12.45 -58.61
N GLU A 115 23.97 12.30 -57.86
CA GLU A 115 24.11 11.28 -56.82
C GLU A 115 24.44 11.97 -55.50
N ASP A 116 23.68 11.67 -54.45
CA ASP A 116 23.92 12.14 -53.08
C ASP A 116 24.37 10.95 -52.22
N SER A 117 25.65 10.95 -51.85
CA SER A 117 26.27 9.92 -51.00
C SER A 117 26.58 10.42 -49.59
N GLU A 118 26.16 11.64 -49.23
CA GLU A 118 26.44 12.21 -47.90
C GLU A 118 25.59 11.57 -46.80
N ASN A 119 24.35 11.20 -47.15
CA ASN A 119 23.31 10.83 -46.20
C ASN A 119 23.12 9.31 -46.04
N ILE A 120 24.12 8.51 -46.38
CA ILE A 120 24.05 7.04 -46.23
C ILE A 120 23.98 6.66 -44.75
N ILE A 121 22.99 5.83 -44.39
CA ILE A 121 22.80 5.27 -43.05
C ILE A 121 22.66 3.75 -43.18
N ASN A 122 23.62 3.01 -42.62
CA ASN A 122 23.64 1.54 -42.67
C ASN A 122 23.64 0.87 -41.30
N LYS A 123 23.57 1.69 -40.24
CA LYS A 123 23.20 1.28 -38.89
C LYS A 123 22.42 2.38 -38.20
N VAL A 124 21.26 2.05 -37.63
CA VAL A 124 20.41 3.02 -36.94
C VAL A 124 19.99 2.51 -35.58
N HIS A 125 20.09 3.38 -34.58
CA HIS A 125 19.56 3.18 -33.24
C HIS A 125 18.36 4.09 -33.01
N LEU A 126 17.18 3.51 -32.78
CA LEU A 126 15.99 4.26 -32.42
C LEU A 126 15.74 4.17 -30.92
N LEU A 127 15.51 5.31 -30.31
CA LEU A 127 15.23 5.48 -28.89
C LEU A 127 13.78 5.95 -28.74
N GLY A 128 12.90 5.07 -28.28
CA GLY A 128 11.49 5.33 -28.03
C GLY A 128 11.21 6.05 -26.73
N THR A 129 9.96 5.95 -26.27
CA THR A 129 9.53 6.45 -24.96
C THR A 129 10.28 5.75 -23.82
N GLY A 130 10.47 6.47 -22.71
CA GLY A 130 11.17 5.99 -21.52
C GLY A 130 12.47 6.74 -21.24
N ASP A 131 13.14 6.38 -20.16
CA ASP A 131 14.39 6.99 -19.71
C ASP A 131 15.31 5.93 -19.06
N GLY A 132 16.63 6.10 -19.22
CA GLY A 132 17.65 5.15 -18.78
C GLY A 132 17.40 3.72 -19.27
N ILE A 133 17.48 2.74 -18.36
CA ILE A 133 17.26 1.31 -18.65
C ILE A 133 15.83 0.98 -19.11
N ASN A 134 14.90 1.92 -18.92
CA ASN A 134 13.48 1.75 -19.26
C ASN A 134 13.11 2.39 -20.61
N GLN A 135 14.09 2.87 -21.37
CA GLN A 135 13.87 3.40 -22.70
C GLN A 135 13.67 2.26 -23.70
N TYR A 136 12.59 2.28 -24.46
CA TYR A 136 12.45 1.36 -25.58
C TYR A 136 13.53 1.65 -26.61
N THR A 137 14.22 0.62 -27.08
CA THR A 137 15.29 0.77 -28.08
C THR A 137 15.13 -0.26 -29.17
N ALA A 138 15.32 0.14 -30.42
CA ALA A 138 15.43 -0.81 -31.53
C ALA A 138 16.66 -0.47 -32.38
N THR A 139 17.33 -1.50 -32.90
CA THR A 139 18.50 -1.35 -33.76
C THR A 139 18.26 -2.10 -35.06
N ALA A 140 18.58 -1.46 -36.19
CA ALA A 140 18.62 -2.12 -37.50
C ALA A 140 19.94 -1.81 -38.19
N GLU A 141 20.47 -2.80 -38.92
CA GLU A 141 21.73 -2.70 -39.63
C GLU A 141 21.71 -3.49 -40.95
N ASP A 142 22.45 -3.00 -41.95
CA ASP A 142 22.65 -3.67 -43.25
C ASP A 142 24.15 -3.91 -43.48
N ILE A 143 24.56 -5.18 -43.37
CA ILE A 143 25.98 -5.58 -43.41
C ILE A 143 26.58 -5.41 -44.81
N ASP A 144 25.79 -5.63 -45.86
CA ASP A 144 26.26 -5.51 -47.24
C ASP A 144 26.59 -4.05 -47.59
N SER A 145 25.73 -3.11 -47.18
CA SER A 145 25.99 -1.67 -47.27
C SER A 145 27.17 -1.22 -46.42
N GLN A 146 27.35 -1.78 -45.21
CA GLN A 146 28.54 -1.50 -44.38
C GLN A 146 29.84 -1.93 -45.07
N ASN A 147 29.84 -3.08 -45.75
CA ASN A 147 31.00 -3.56 -46.49
C ASN A 147 31.32 -2.67 -47.70
N ALA A 148 30.29 -2.10 -48.35
CA ALA A 148 30.45 -1.24 -49.52
C ALA A 148 30.87 0.21 -49.16
N TYR A 149 30.25 0.80 -48.12
CA TYR A 149 30.36 2.24 -47.83
C TYR A 149 30.97 2.57 -46.46
N GLY A 150 31.42 1.56 -45.72
CA GLY A 150 31.94 1.69 -44.35
C GLY A 150 30.82 1.90 -43.32
N LEU A 151 31.12 1.74 -42.02
CA LEU A 151 30.12 1.93 -40.96
C LEU A 151 29.65 3.39 -40.88
N ARG A 152 28.35 3.61 -41.09
CA ARG A 152 27.68 4.91 -41.04
C ARG A 152 26.46 4.84 -40.13
N GLU A 153 26.72 5.14 -38.86
CA GLU A 153 25.77 5.00 -37.77
C GLU A 153 25.03 6.31 -37.46
N ARG A 154 23.73 6.21 -37.19
CA ARG A 154 22.88 7.30 -36.71
C ARG A 154 22.00 6.85 -35.56
N ALA A 155 21.61 7.80 -34.70
CA ALA A 155 20.67 7.57 -33.63
C ALA A 155 19.55 8.62 -33.68
N TYR A 156 18.31 8.17 -33.51
CA TYR A 156 17.13 9.03 -33.47
C TYR A 156 16.32 8.80 -32.20
N MET A 157 15.73 9.87 -31.68
CA MET A 157 14.81 9.80 -30.56
C MET A 157 13.38 10.01 -31.05
N LEU A 158 12.53 9.00 -30.85
CA LEU A 158 11.12 8.95 -31.26
C LEU A 158 10.25 8.68 -30.02
N ARG A 159 10.09 9.72 -29.18
CA ARG A 159 9.40 9.63 -27.89
C ARG A 159 7.89 9.34 -28.02
N ASP A 160 7.36 9.37 -29.23
CA ASP A 160 5.96 9.10 -29.55
C ASP A 160 5.66 7.61 -29.86
N ILE A 161 6.70 6.76 -29.80
CA ILE A 161 6.59 5.31 -30.00
C ILE A 161 6.92 4.61 -28.67
N GLU A 162 5.89 3.96 -28.10
CA GLU A 162 5.91 3.32 -26.78
C GLU A 162 6.12 1.79 -26.85
N HIS A 163 6.57 1.25 -27.99
CA HIS A 163 6.67 -0.19 -28.23
C HIS A 163 7.87 -0.56 -29.12
N GLU A 164 8.55 -1.66 -28.79
CA GLU A 164 9.78 -2.11 -29.46
C GLU A 164 9.55 -2.58 -30.90
N ASP A 165 8.47 -3.33 -31.16
CA ASP A 165 8.16 -3.85 -32.51
C ASP A 165 7.93 -2.72 -33.52
N THR A 166 7.17 -1.69 -33.11
CA THR A 166 6.91 -0.51 -33.92
C THR A 166 8.20 0.27 -34.20
N LEU A 167 9.10 0.37 -33.21
CA LEU A 167 10.42 0.97 -33.39
C LEU A 167 11.26 0.15 -34.37
N LEU A 168 11.23 -1.17 -34.29
CA LEU A 168 12.01 -2.04 -35.18
C LEU A 168 11.56 -1.88 -36.65
N LEU A 169 10.26 -1.86 -36.92
CA LEU A 169 9.74 -1.59 -38.27
C LEU A 169 10.25 -0.24 -38.79
N LYS A 170 10.22 0.80 -37.94
CA LYS A 170 10.70 2.13 -38.31
C LYS A 170 12.21 2.14 -38.55
N ALA A 171 12.98 1.41 -37.76
CA ALA A 171 14.43 1.28 -37.92
C ALA A 171 14.78 0.60 -39.25
N GLN A 172 14.09 -0.50 -39.57
CA GLN A 172 14.25 -1.20 -40.84
C GLN A 172 13.91 -0.31 -42.04
N LYS A 173 12.85 0.49 -41.94
CA LYS A 173 12.49 1.48 -42.97
C LYS A 173 13.61 2.50 -43.21
N ILE A 174 14.15 3.09 -42.15
CA ILE A 174 15.23 4.09 -42.27
C ILE A 174 16.45 3.49 -42.97
N ILE A 175 16.81 2.25 -42.65
CA ILE A 175 17.89 1.53 -43.34
C ILE A 175 17.53 1.31 -44.81
N ALA A 176 16.33 0.79 -45.11
CA ALA A 176 15.91 0.53 -46.49
C ALA A 176 15.94 1.80 -47.37
N ASP A 177 15.57 2.96 -46.81
CA ASP A 177 15.51 4.22 -47.54
C ASP A 177 16.89 4.89 -47.72
N ASN A 178 17.88 4.59 -46.86
CA ASN A 178 19.15 5.33 -46.78
C ASN A 178 20.42 4.47 -46.84
N LYS A 179 20.32 3.15 -47.01
CA LYS A 179 21.51 2.26 -47.04
C LYS A 179 22.38 2.44 -48.29
N ASP A 180 21.83 2.98 -49.36
CA ASP A 180 22.52 3.21 -50.64
C ASP A 180 22.52 4.71 -50.99
N PRO A 181 23.50 5.19 -51.78
CA PRO A 181 23.49 6.57 -52.30
C PRO A 181 22.19 6.86 -53.05
N VAL A 182 21.63 8.05 -52.83
CA VAL A 182 20.38 8.44 -53.52
C VAL A 182 20.74 8.96 -54.90
N GLU A 183 20.25 8.26 -55.92
CA GLU A 183 20.37 8.69 -57.32
C GLU A 183 19.12 9.48 -57.73
N HIS A 184 19.35 10.67 -58.28
CA HIS A 184 18.32 11.52 -58.89
C HIS A 184 18.53 11.57 -60.39
N ILE A 185 17.56 11.06 -61.13
CA ILE A 185 17.60 11.01 -62.60
C ILE A 185 16.42 11.80 -63.16
N GLU A 186 16.70 12.73 -64.05
CA GLU A 186 15.71 13.50 -64.78
C GLU A 186 15.69 13.00 -66.23
N ILE A 187 14.54 12.48 -66.67
CA ILE A 187 14.35 11.98 -68.03
C ILE A 187 13.28 12.78 -68.76
N GLU A 188 13.47 12.91 -70.07
CA GLU A 188 12.48 13.42 -71.01
C GLU A 188 12.15 12.34 -72.05
N ALA A 189 10.88 12.01 -72.21
CA ALA A 189 10.42 11.03 -73.19
C ALA A 189 9.37 11.66 -74.11
N PRO A 190 9.29 11.28 -75.40
CA PRO A 190 8.20 11.72 -76.27
C PRO A 190 6.85 11.22 -75.72
N PHE A 191 5.80 12.04 -75.88
CA PHE A 191 4.46 11.61 -75.50
C PHE A 191 3.95 10.54 -76.49
N THR A 192 3.63 9.35 -75.98
CA THR A 192 3.05 8.20 -76.68
C THR A 192 1.76 7.77 -75.99
N SER A 193 1.02 6.79 -76.54
CA SER A 193 -0.16 6.23 -75.84
C SER A 193 0.20 5.62 -74.49
N ASP A 194 1.41 5.05 -74.37
CA ASP A 194 1.90 4.40 -73.15
C ASP A 194 2.19 5.43 -72.04
N SER A 195 2.49 6.68 -72.45
CA SER A 195 2.66 7.84 -71.56
C SER A 195 1.43 8.16 -70.72
N LEU A 196 0.22 7.82 -71.19
CA LEU A 196 -1.02 8.03 -70.44
C LEU A 196 -1.19 7.05 -69.29
N THR A 197 -0.42 5.96 -69.28
CA THR A 197 -0.52 4.95 -68.23
C THR A 197 0.42 5.22 -67.07
N LEU A 198 1.45 6.06 -67.23
CA LEU A 198 2.42 6.37 -66.19
C LEU A 198 1.79 7.17 -65.06
N ASP A 199 2.08 6.78 -63.83
CA ASP A 199 1.70 7.50 -62.62
C ASP A 199 2.88 7.60 -61.64
N VAL A 200 2.81 8.59 -60.75
CA VAL A 200 3.76 8.73 -59.65
C VAL A 200 3.73 7.48 -58.78
N GLY A 201 4.90 6.92 -58.50
CA GLY A 201 5.07 5.67 -57.76
C GLY A 201 5.43 4.47 -58.64
N ASP A 202 5.19 4.51 -59.96
CA ASP A 202 5.62 3.45 -60.87
C ASP A 202 7.14 3.27 -60.86
N THR A 203 7.61 2.06 -61.12
CA THR A 203 9.04 1.75 -61.24
C THR A 203 9.39 1.55 -62.69
N ILE A 204 10.40 2.27 -63.18
CA ILE A 204 10.92 2.20 -64.54
C ILE A 204 12.28 1.52 -64.50
N THR A 205 12.40 0.39 -65.19
CA THR A 205 13.70 -0.23 -65.45
C THR A 205 14.44 0.56 -66.52
N ILE A 206 15.59 1.12 -66.17
CA ILE A 206 16.48 1.81 -67.10
C ILE A 206 17.71 0.94 -67.34
N ASN A 207 17.98 0.66 -68.61
CA ASN A 207 19.19 -0.02 -69.03
C ASN A 207 19.85 0.79 -70.14
N ASP A 208 20.72 1.70 -69.75
CA ASP A 208 21.51 2.54 -70.63
C ASP A 208 23.00 2.43 -70.27
N ALA A 209 23.69 1.61 -71.05
CA ALA A 209 25.12 1.35 -70.88
C ALA A 209 26.00 2.56 -71.22
N GLU A 210 25.53 3.50 -72.06
CA GLU A 210 26.30 4.70 -72.41
C GLU A 210 26.29 5.73 -71.26
N LEU A 211 25.19 5.77 -70.50
CA LEU A 211 25.02 6.66 -69.35
C LEU A 211 25.39 6.03 -68.01
N GLY A 212 25.79 4.76 -68.00
CA GLY A 212 26.10 4.01 -66.77
C GLY A 212 24.89 3.88 -65.85
N LEU A 213 23.69 3.81 -66.42
CA LEU A 213 22.43 3.65 -65.71
C LEU A 213 21.93 2.22 -65.92
N ASN A 214 21.92 1.44 -64.86
CA ASN A 214 21.39 0.08 -64.88
C ASN A 214 20.70 -0.20 -63.55
N GLY A 215 19.36 -0.12 -63.55
CA GLY A 215 18.58 -0.31 -62.35
C GLY A 215 17.11 0.02 -62.51
N ASP A 216 16.38 -0.26 -61.45
CA ASP A 216 14.97 0.06 -61.32
C ASP A 216 14.82 1.38 -60.56
N TYR A 217 14.16 2.35 -61.19
CA TYR A 217 13.99 3.69 -60.66
C TYR A 217 12.52 4.06 -60.51
N ARG A 218 12.14 4.55 -59.34
CA ARG A 218 10.78 4.91 -59.02
C ARG A 218 10.46 6.35 -59.43
N ILE A 219 9.30 6.57 -60.05
CA ILE A 219 8.83 7.91 -60.45
C ILE A 219 8.43 8.69 -59.21
N LYS A 220 9.21 9.72 -58.87
CA LYS A 220 8.93 10.65 -57.77
C LYS A 220 8.01 11.79 -58.22
N ARG A 221 8.22 12.29 -59.42
CA ARG A 221 7.42 13.37 -60.01
C ARG A 221 7.26 13.13 -61.51
N LEU A 222 6.06 13.40 -61.99
CA LEU A 222 5.69 13.25 -63.39
C LEU A 222 5.04 14.53 -63.88
N GLU A 223 5.55 15.09 -64.96
CA GLU A 223 4.96 16.20 -65.70
C GLU A 223 4.62 15.74 -67.11
N ILE A 224 3.33 15.69 -67.44
CA ILE A 224 2.85 15.27 -68.74
C ILE A 224 2.51 16.52 -69.55
N ASN A 225 3.28 16.78 -70.61
CA ASN A 225 2.97 17.79 -71.61
C ASN A 225 2.47 17.12 -72.91
N PRO A 226 1.73 17.84 -73.77
CA PRO A 226 1.16 17.26 -75.00
C PRO A 226 2.19 16.65 -75.98
N THR A 227 3.46 17.06 -75.89
CA THR A 227 4.53 16.63 -76.79
C THR A 227 5.60 15.78 -76.11
N MET A 228 5.71 15.88 -74.78
CA MET A 228 6.78 15.25 -74.01
C MET A 228 6.36 15.00 -72.57
N ILE A 229 6.88 13.93 -71.98
CA ILE A 229 6.85 13.69 -70.55
C ILE A 229 8.18 14.09 -69.97
N LYS A 230 8.14 14.69 -68.79
CA LYS A 230 9.30 14.88 -67.93
C LYS A 230 9.08 14.11 -66.64
N ALA A 231 10.00 13.20 -66.30
CA ALA A 231 9.92 12.40 -65.08
C ALA A 231 11.18 12.56 -64.24
N GLU A 232 10.99 12.79 -62.94
CA GLU A 232 12.05 12.72 -61.93
C GLU A 232 12.00 11.33 -61.30
N LEU A 233 13.07 10.57 -61.47
CA LEU A 233 13.22 9.20 -61.02
C LEU A 233 14.25 9.12 -59.89
N VAL A 234 14.03 8.17 -58.98
CA VAL A 234 14.94 7.91 -57.85
C VAL A 234 15.08 6.41 -57.59
N ASN A 235 16.26 5.97 -57.16
CA ASN A 235 16.49 4.57 -56.78
C ASN A 235 15.87 4.24 -55.40
N THR A 236 15.89 5.20 -54.47
CA THR A 236 15.17 5.12 -53.20
C THR A 236 14.34 6.40 -53.01
N ILE A 237 13.11 6.26 -52.53
CA ILE A 237 12.35 7.43 -52.11
C ILE A 237 12.77 7.78 -50.69
N ALA A 238 13.85 8.53 -50.55
CA ALA A 238 13.99 9.38 -49.38
C ALA A 238 12.88 10.44 -49.46
N LEU A 239 11.80 10.27 -48.67
CA LEU A 239 10.75 11.27 -48.61
C LEU A 239 11.38 12.58 -48.14
N LEU A 240 11.19 13.66 -48.88
CA LEU A 240 11.65 15.01 -48.49
C LEU A 240 11.09 15.42 -47.11
N SER A 241 9.98 14.79 -46.71
CA SER A 241 9.38 14.91 -45.38
C SER A 241 10.23 14.34 -44.25
N ASP A 242 11.11 13.36 -44.51
CA ASP A 242 11.90 12.71 -43.46
C ASP A 242 13.11 13.56 -43.03
N LYS A 243 13.78 14.25 -43.97
CA LYS A 243 14.79 15.27 -43.63
C LYS A 243 14.20 16.46 -42.85
N LEU A 244 12.96 16.85 -43.17
CA LEU A 244 12.25 17.91 -42.46
C LEU A 244 11.82 17.46 -41.05
N LYS A 245 11.32 16.22 -40.92
CA LYS A 245 11.00 15.59 -39.63
C LYS A 245 12.24 15.41 -38.76
N GLU A 246 13.37 15.03 -39.31
CA GLU A 246 14.65 14.91 -38.58
C GLU A 246 15.06 16.25 -37.93
N TYR A 247 14.86 17.36 -38.66
CA TYR A 247 15.10 18.72 -38.15
C TYR A 247 14.08 19.16 -37.08
N TYR A 248 12.80 18.79 -37.24
CA TYR A 248 11.76 19.05 -36.24
C TYR A 248 11.89 18.14 -34.99
N ASN A 249 12.30 16.90 -35.15
CA ASN A 249 12.56 15.95 -34.05
C ASN A 249 13.76 16.41 -33.22
N GLY A 250 14.78 17.02 -33.84
CA GLY A 250 15.87 17.69 -33.13
C GLY A 250 15.41 18.89 -32.28
N LEU A 251 14.34 19.58 -32.69
CA LEU A 251 13.75 20.69 -31.94
C LEU A 251 12.74 20.22 -30.88
N GLU A 252 11.95 19.17 -31.14
CA GLU A 252 11.07 18.52 -30.15
C GLU A 252 11.86 17.79 -29.06
N SER A 253 13.06 17.29 -29.38
CA SER A 253 14.03 16.78 -28.40
C SER A 253 14.40 17.81 -27.33
N LEU A 254 14.28 19.12 -27.63
CA LEU A 254 14.48 20.19 -26.65
C LEU A 254 13.19 20.60 -25.93
N GLY A 255 12.02 20.24 -26.46
CA GLY A 255 10.71 20.67 -25.98
C GLY A 255 9.95 19.70 -25.07
N VAL A 256 10.37 18.43 -24.95
CA VAL A 256 9.66 17.38 -24.19
C VAL A 256 10.48 16.88 -23.00
N TYR A 257 11.02 17.80 -22.20
CA TYR A 257 11.78 17.48 -20.99
C TYR A 257 10.94 17.13 -19.74
N ALA A 258 9.63 16.91 -19.85
CA ALA A 258 8.83 16.51 -18.69
C ALA A 258 7.56 15.72 -19.06
N GLN A 259 7.70 14.46 -19.47
CA GLN A 259 6.56 13.52 -19.50
C GLN A 259 6.39 12.75 -18.18
N GLY A 260 7.05 13.19 -17.13
CA GLY A 260 7.01 12.57 -15.82
C GLY A 260 8.26 12.91 -15.02
N ALA A 261 8.24 12.57 -13.75
CA ALA A 261 9.39 12.69 -12.88
C ALA A 261 9.57 11.41 -12.08
N THR A 262 10.84 11.03 -11.89
CA THR A 262 11.18 10.05 -10.87
C THR A 262 10.98 10.71 -9.52
N ASN A 263 9.99 10.26 -8.77
CA ASN A 263 9.69 10.73 -7.43
C ASN A 263 10.38 9.83 -6.40
N LEU A 264 11.02 10.46 -5.42
CA LEU A 264 11.68 9.80 -4.31
C LEU A 264 10.96 10.23 -3.04
N TYR A 265 10.45 9.27 -2.28
CA TYR A 265 9.82 9.55 -0.99
C TYR A 265 10.05 8.40 -0.03
N SER A 266 9.87 8.67 1.26
CA SER A 266 9.95 7.64 2.30
C SER A 266 8.77 7.74 3.25
N VAL A 267 8.26 6.59 3.67
CA VAL A 267 7.24 6.48 4.71
C VAL A 267 7.85 5.73 5.88
N GLN A 268 7.63 6.21 7.09
CA GLN A 268 8.24 5.67 8.30
C GLN A 268 7.19 5.58 9.39
N ASP A 269 7.28 4.55 10.21
CA ASP A 269 6.43 4.39 11.39
C ASP A 269 7.17 3.61 12.48
N SER A 270 6.73 3.78 13.73
CA SER A 270 7.26 3.04 14.86
C SER A 270 6.22 2.83 15.94
N ASP A 271 6.12 1.60 16.44
CA ASP A 271 5.30 1.29 17.60
C ASP A 271 5.85 0.09 18.37
N ASN A 272 5.32 -0.13 19.57
CA ASN A 272 5.45 -1.40 20.26
C ASN A 272 4.51 -2.43 19.62
N ALA A 273 4.99 -3.64 19.44
CA ALA A 273 4.24 -4.74 18.86
C ALA A 273 4.48 -6.02 19.67
N ASP A 274 3.54 -6.95 19.55
CA ASP A 274 3.60 -8.29 20.10
C ASP A 274 3.07 -9.30 19.06
N PRO A 275 3.16 -10.62 19.30
CA PRO A 275 2.71 -11.62 18.33
C PRO A 275 1.23 -11.50 17.92
N ASP A 276 0.37 -10.99 18.81
CA ASP A 276 -1.07 -10.81 18.59
C ASP A 276 -1.41 -9.39 18.08
N HIS A 277 -0.53 -8.41 18.31
CA HIS A 277 -0.67 -7.03 17.85
C HIS A 277 0.55 -6.59 17.01
N PRO A 278 0.62 -6.98 15.72
CA PRO A 278 1.71 -6.61 14.84
C PRO A 278 1.66 -5.14 14.41
N LEU A 279 2.80 -4.58 14.03
CA LEU A 279 2.85 -3.25 13.42
C LEU A 279 2.43 -3.35 11.94
N GLU A 280 1.43 -2.55 11.54
CA GLU A 280 0.98 -2.43 10.16
C GLU A 280 1.34 -1.07 9.56
N LEU A 281 2.34 -1.05 8.66
CA LEU A 281 2.71 0.13 7.90
C LEU A 281 1.92 0.21 6.60
N LYS A 282 1.01 1.19 6.50
CA LYS A 282 0.22 1.45 5.30
C LYS A 282 0.90 2.47 4.40
N ILE A 283 1.13 2.09 3.15
CA ILE A 283 1.82 2.91 2.15
C ILE A 283 0.93 3.09 0.92
N TYR A 284 0.99 4.26 0.32
CA TYR A 284 0.23 4.59 -0.88
C TYR A 284 1.18 4.85 -2.06
N VAL A 285 0.93 4.17 -3.17
CA VAL A 285 1.57 4.42 -4.46
C VAL A 285 0.53 5.04 -5.40
N PRO A 286 0.75 6.27 -5.91
CA PRO A 286 -0.22 6.92 -6.80
C PRO A 286 -0.58 6.05 -8.02
N PRO A 287 -1.85 6.03 -8.47
CA PRO A 287 -2.28 5.29 -9.65
C PRO A 287 -1.61 5.76 -10.95
N GLU A 288 -1.11 7.00 -11.00
CA GLU A 288 -0.34 7.56 -12.12
C GLU A 288 1.11 7.06 -12.17
N ALA A 289 1.55 6.27 -11.20
CA ALA A 289 2.84 5.61 -11.25
C ALA A 289 2.81 4.53 -12.33
N ILE A 290 3.46 4.80 -13.46
CA ILE A 290 3.61 3.81 -14.55
C ILE A 290 4.56 2.70 -14.12
N LYS A 291 5.57 3.02 -13.31
CA LYS A 291 6.60 2.06 -12.90
C LYS A 291 7.08 2.31 -11.48
N ILE A 292 7.12 1.23 -10.70
CA ILE A 292 7.74 1.19 -9.37
C ILE A 292 9.15 0.65 -9.58
N ASN A 293 10.16 1.53 -9.53
CA ASN A 293 11.53 1.14 -9.86
C ASN A 293 12.22 0.43 -8.70
N ARG A 294 12.06 0.95 -7.48
CA ARG A 294 12.73 0.41 -6.30
C ARG A 294 11.94 0.74 -5.05
N VAL A 295 11.70 -0.26 -4.21
CA VAL A 295 11.17 -0.10 -2.87
C VAL A 295 12.07 -0.84 -1.89
N LYS A 296 12.70 -0.08 -0.99
CA LYS A 296 13.66 -0.60 0.00
C LYS A 296 13.11 -0.42 1.41
N LEU A 297 13.18 -1.48 2.20
CA LEU A 297 12.74 -1.50 3.59
C LEU A 297 13.95 -1.54 4.52
N ASN A 298 13.95 -0.64 5.48
CA ASN A 298 14.81 -0.63 6.65
C ASN A 298 13.98 -0.97 7.89
N LEU A 299 14.47 -1.90 8.70
CA LEU A 299 13.80 -2.39 9.90
C LEU A 299 14.79 -2.32 11.06
N ILE A 300 14.38 -1.69 12.15
CA ILE A 300 15.10 -1.71 13.42
C ILE A 300 14.18 -2.35 14.45
N VAL A 301 14.68 -3.40 15.10
CA VAL A 301 14.02 -4.08 16.22
C VAL A 301 14.72 -3.64 17.50
N GLY A 302 13.96 -3.12 18.45
CA GLY A 302 14.46 -2.65 19.73
C GLY A 302 13.63 -3.17 20.92
N PRO A 303 14.05 -2.87 22.15
CA PRO A 303 13.35 -3.31 23.35
C PRO A 303 11.95 -2.68 23.44
N PHE A 304 10.98 -3.48 23.90
CA PHE A 304 9.62 -3.02 24.14
C PHE A 304 9.60 -1.93 25.22
N ARG A 305 8.76 -0.90 25.05
CA ARG A 305 8.65 0.24 25.96
C ARG A 305 7.29 0.33 26.64
N ALA A 306 7.20 0.13 27.95
CA ALA A 306 6.03 0.52 28.72
C ALA A 306 6.18 1.96 29.25
N TYR A 307 5.09 2.74 29.24
CA TYR A 307 5.06 4.13 29.71
C TYR A 307 4.53 4.29 31.14
N SER A 308 4.12 3.18 31.76
CA SER A 308 3.64 3.16 33.13
C SER A 308 3.93 1.81 33.78
N LYS A 309 4.10 1.84 35.10
CA LYS A 309 4.24 0.64 35.93
C LYS A 309 3.15 0.65 36.99
N ALA A 310 2.44 -0.48 37.13
CA ALA A 310 1.52 -0.67 38.23
C ALA A 310 2.31 -0.90 39.53
N VAL A 311 2.02 -0.13 40.57
CA VAL A 311 2.60 -0.32 41.90
C VAL A 311 1.83 -1.46 42.59
N LEU A 312 2.54 -2.53 42.97
CA LEU A 312 1.99 -3.67 43.70
C LEU A 312 1.30 -3.19 44.98
N GLY A 313 0.00 -3.42 45.10
CA GLY A 313 -0.78 -3.09 46.29
C GLY A 313 -0.32 -3.95 47.47
N GLY A 314 0.17 -3.31 48.54
CA GLY A 314 0.50 -4.00 49.78
C GLY A 314 -0.75 -4.65 50.37
N GLY A 315 -0.70 -5.97 50.58
CA GLY A 315 -1.80 -6.69 51.22
C GLY A 315 -2.05 -6.16 52.63
N ALA A 316 -3.27 -5.70 52.90
CA ALA A 316 -3.67 -5.28 54.22
C ALA A 316 -3.70 -6.50 55.15
N VAL A 317 -2.82 -6.53 56.15
CA VAL A 317 -2.90 -7.48 57.26
C VAL A 317 -3.93 -6.94 58.25
N ILE A 318 -5.08 -7.61 58.34
CA ILE A 318 -6.13 -7.27 59.30
C ILE A 318 -5.98 -8.23 60.48
N GLY A 319 -5.49 -7.72 61.60
CA GLY A 319 -5.52 -8.43 62.87
C GLY A 319 -6.88 -8.22 63.54
N THR A 320 -7.64 -9.28 63.75
CA THR A 320 -8.75 -9.28 64.70
C THR A 320 -8.21 -9.62 66.08
N SER A 321 -8.54 -8.82 67.09
CA SER A 321 -8.26 -9.19 68.49
C SER A 321 -9.29 -10.21 68.97
N GLU A 322 -8.83 -11.36 69.45
CA GLU A 322 -9.66 -12.34 70.17
C GLU A 322 -10.22 -11.70 71.44
N ALA A 323 -11.53 -11.83 71.69
CA ALA A 323 -12.11 -11.51 72.98
C ALA A 323 -12.09 -12.76 73.86
N SER A 324 -11.44 -12.66 75.01
CA SER A 324 -11.56 -13.61 76.13
C SER A 324 -12.92 -13.43 76.82
N ALA A 325 -13.52 -14.52 77.29
CA ALA A 325 -14.72 -14.49 78.14
C ALA A 325 -14.52 -13.49 79.29
N ALA A 326 -15.49 -12.58 79.48
CA ALA A 326 -15.41 -11.58 80.53
C ALA A 326 -15.77 -12.24 81.87
N ASN A 327 -14.80 -12.37 82.75
CA ASN A 327 -15.00 -12.82 84.12
C ASN A 327 -15.32 -11.60 84.98
N THR A 328 -16.50 -11.56 85.60
CA THR A 328 -16.87 -10.50 86.55
C THR A 328 -17.09 -11.14 87.92
N SER A 329 -16.43 -10.61 88.95
CA SER A 329 -16.58 -11.12 90.32
C SER A 329 -16.84 -10.01 91.32
N VAL A 330 -17.65 -10.30 92.33
CA VAL A 330 -17.85 -9.44 93.51
C VAL A 330 -17.60 -10.27 94.77
N SER A 331 -16.94 -9.68 95.76
CA SER A 331 -16.62 -10.36 97.02
C SER A 331 -16.88 -9.47 98.22
N THR A 332 -17.32 -10.06 99.32
CA THR A 332 -17.49 -9.40 100.63
C THR A 332 -16.64 -10.11 101.68
N ALA A 333 -16.02 -9.32 102.56
CA ALA A 333 -15.30 -9.80 103.74
C ALA A 333 -16.25 -9.86 104.96
N ALA A 334 -15.88 -10.69 105.94
CA ALA A 334 -16.66 -11.04 107.13
C ALA A 334 -17.14 -9.79 107.88
N SER A 335 -18.36 -9.38 107.55
CA SER A 335 -19.13 -8.29 108.13
C SER A 335 -20.60 -8.55 107.80
N GLU A 336 -21.52 -7.95 108.58
CA GLU A 336 -22.94 -8.33 108.80
C GLU A 336 -23.88 -8.43 107.56
N SER A 337 -23.36 -8.42 106.33
CA SER A 337 -24.14 -8.45 105.10
C SER A 337 -24.69 -9.86 104.81
N LYS A 338 -26.01 -9.99 104.77
CA LYS A 338 -26.73 -11.24 104.45
C LYS A 338 -26.83 -11.55 102.95
N SER A 339 -26.30 -10.68 102.09
CA SER A 339 -26.54 -10.77 100.65
C SER A 339 -25.41 -10.23 99.78
N LEU A 340 -25.26 -10.81 98.60
CA LEU A 340 -24.35 -10.36 97.54
C LEU A 340 -25.12 -10.23 96.23
N SER A 341 -24.87 -9.17 95.46
CA SER A 341 -25.58 -8.92 94.19
C SER A 341 -24.59 -8.56 93.09
N LEU A 342 -24.73 -9.15 91.91
CA LEU A 342 -23.93 -8.84 90.72
C LEU A 342 -24.80 -8.76 89.47
N THR A 343 -24.67 -7.65 88.74
CA THR A 343 -25.34 -7.46 87.44
C THR A 343 -24.34 -7.63 86.31
N ILE A 344 -24.67 -8.48 85.35
CA ILE A 344 -23.94 -8.69 84.11
C ILE A 344 -24.81 -8.29 82.90
N HIS A 345 -24.17 -7.96 81.77
CA HIS A 345 -24.82 -7.43 80.56
C HIS A 345 -24.53 -8.29 79.32
N ASP A 346 -25.44 -8.24 78.33
CA ASP A 346 -25.32 -8.86 77.00
C ASP A 346 -24.96 -10.36 77.00
N ILE A 347 -25.89 -11.18 77.50
CA ILE A 347 -25.64 -12.59 77.85
C ILE A 347 -26.52 -13.53 77.01
N SER A 348 -25.95 -14.62 76.50
CA SER A 348 -26.71 -15.77 75.98
C SER A 348 -26.72 -16.95 76.93
N GLU A 349 -25.62 -17.19 77.63
CA GLU A 349 -25.48 -18.19 78.68
C GLU A 349 -24.54 -17.67 79.77
N TYR A 350 -24.80 -18.02 81.03
CA TYR A 350 -23.84 -17.78 82.09
C TYR A 350 -23.66 -18.98 83.00
N TYR A 351 -22.48 -18.98 83.61
CA TYR A 351 -22.11 -19.84 84.70
C TYR A 351 -21.70 -18.97 85.89
N ALA A 352 -22.34 -19.20 87.03
CA ALA A 352 -22.04 -18.53 88.27
C ALA A 352 -21.43 -19.53 89.26
N GLU A 353 -20.38 -19.10 89.92
CA GLU A 353 -19.71 -19.85 90.96
C GLU A 353 -19.65 -19.00 92.22
N LEU A 354 -20.19 -19.53 93.31
CA LEU A 354 -20.19 -18.89 94.61
C LEU A 354 -19.24 -19.66 95.53
N VAL A 355 -18.22 -18.98 96.01
CA VAL A 355 -17.30 -19.49 97.01
C VAL A 355 -17.63 -18.86 98.34
N ILE A 356 -17.83 -19.71 99.36
CA ILE A 356 -18.11 -19.29 100.73
C ILE A 356 -17.02 -19.84 101.63
N VAL A 357 -16.42 -18.97 102.44
CA VAL A 357 -15.41 -19.36 103.42
C VAL A 357 -15.94 -19.08 104.82
N ASN A 358 -15.96 -20.14 105.65
CA ASN A 358 -16.34 -20.05 107.05
C ASN A 358 -15.11 -19.86 107.94
N HIS A 359 -15.12 -18.83 108.79
CA HIS A 359 -14.02 -18.49 109.71
C HIS A 359 -14.30 -18.87 111.18
N TRP A 360 -15.37 -19.61 111.46
CA TRP A 360 -15.75 -20.00 112.82
C TRP A 360 -15.32 -21.42 113.19
N THR A 361 -15.18 -21.64 114.51
CA THR A 361 -14.78 -22.91 115.11
C THR A 361 -15.95 -23.87 115.42
N ASN A 362 -17.20 -23.43 115.24
CA ASN A 362 -18.41 -24.21 115.52
C ASN A 362 -19.16 -24.57 114.23
N SER A 363 -19.93 -25.66 114.26
CA SER A 363 -20.79 -26.07 113.14
C SER A 363 -22.05 -25.23 113.06
N TYR A 364 -22.41 -24.77 111.86
CA TYR A 364 -23.62 -24.00 111.58
C TYR A 364 -24.35 -24.56 110.36
N THR A 365 -25.67 -24.54 110.41
CA THR A 365 -26.53 -24.83 109.26
C THR A 365 -27.00 -23.51 108.66
N ASN A 366 -26.75 -23.30 107.38
CA ASN A 366 -27.23 -22.13 106.65
C ASN A 366 -27.92 -22.54 105.34
N ASP A 367 -28.99 -21.84 105.03
CA ASP A 367 -29.67 -21.96 103.74
C ASP A 367 -29.05 -20.95 102.80
N ILE A 368 -28.50 -21.44 101.69
CA ILE A 368 -27.96 -20.60 100.63
C ILE A 368 -28.99 -20.54 99.54
N THR A 369 -29.45 -19.33 99.21
CA THR A 369 -30.34 -19.10 98.09
C THR A 369 -29.65 -18.22 97.06
N ILE A 370 -29.45 -18.76 95.86
CA ILE A 370 -29.00 -18.00 94.69
C ILE A 370 -30.21 -17.80 93.81
N THR A 371 -30.52 -16.56 93.46
CA THR A 371 -31.66 -16.19 92.62
C THR A 371 -31.21 -15.22 91.55
N ASP A 372 -31.67 -15.38 90.32
CA ASP A 372 -31.54 -14.31 89.34
C ASP A 372 -32.81 -13.45 89.23
N SER A 373 -32.65 -12.29 88.61
CA SER A 373 -33.72 -11.32 88.37
C SER A 373 -34.89 -11.85 87.53
N GLU A 374 -34.80 -13.05 86.95
CA GLU A 374 -35.90 -13.69 86.22
C GLU A 374 -36.63 -14.73 87.08
N GLY A 375 -36.28 -14.85 88.37
CA GLY A 375 -36.95 -15.69 89.34
C GLY A 375 -36.49 -17.15 89.35
N TYR A 376 -35.43 -17.51 88.60
CA TYR A 376 -34.81 -18.82 88.79
C TYR A 376 -34.02 -18.79 90.09
N SER A 377 -34.33 -19.72 91.00
CA SER A 377 -33.65 -19.85 92.27
C SER A 377 -33.20 -21.29 92.53
N ALA A 378 -32.06 -21.43 93.17
CA ALA A 378 -31.59 -22.67 93.74
C ALA A 378 -31.31 -22.44 95.23
N THR A 379 -31.95 -23.24 96.08
CA THR A 379 -31.73 -23.23 97.52
C THR A 379 -31.13 -24.57 97.94
N THR A 380 -30.12 -24.54 98.78
CA THR A 380 -29.58 -25.77 99.39
C THR A 380 -29.14 -25.49 100.82
N ASP A 381 -29.45 -26.44 101.70
CA ASP A 381 -29.11 -26.38 103.11
C ASP A 381 -27.71 -26.94 103.30
N HIS A 382 -26.83 -26.19 103.97
CA HIS A 382 -25.46 -26.59 104.17
C HIS A 382 -25.07 -26.60 105.63
N ASN A 383 -24.51 -27.74 106.06
CA ASN A 383 -23.81 -27.86 107.32
C ASN A 383 -22.34 -27.52 107.10
N PHE A 384 -21.94 -26.37 107.61
CA PHE A 384 -20.54 -25.95 107.59
C PHE A 384 -19.84 -26.54 108.81
N GLU A 385 -18.84 -27.40 108.57
CA GLU A 385 -17.93 -27.87 109.63
C GLU A 385 -16.79 -26.85 109.84
N SER A 386 -16.13 -26.88 111.01
CA SER A 386 -15.18 -25.83 111.44
C SER A 386 -14.10 -25.51 110.38
N HIS A 387 -13.84 -24.22 110.13
CA HIS A 387 -12.86 -23.67 109.16
C HIS A 387 -12.78 -24.43 107.82
N GLY A 388 -13.66 -24.08 106.86
CA GLY A 388 -13.70 -24.68 105.53
C GLY A 388 -14.18 -23.72 104.44
N SER A 389 -13.81 -24.05 103.19
CA SER A 389 -14.27 -23.36 101.98
C SER A 389 -15.19 -24.29 101.20
N TYR A 390 -16.33 -23.75 100.74
CA TYR A 390 -17.31 -24.47 99.93
C TYR A 390 -17.54 -23.73 98.63
N VAL A 391 -17.74 -24.48 97.57
CA VAL A 391 -17.93 -23.96 96.22
C VAL A 391 -19.25 -24.45 95.67
N TYR A 392 -20.07 -23.51 95.22
CA TYR A 392 -21.36 -23.76 94.62
C TYR A 392 -21.34 -23.33 93.17
N SER A 393 -21.57 -24.29 92.30
CA SER A 393 -21.68 -24.07 90.87
C SER A 393 -23.14 -24.04 90.45
N TRP A 394 -23.53 -22.99 89.74
CA TRP A 394 -24.87 -22.85 89.19
C TRP A 394 -24.80 -22.32 87.75
N LYS A 395 -25.45 -23.04 86.82
CA LYS A 395 -25.48 -22.70 85.40
C LYS A 395 -26.89 -22.36 84.95
N ARG A 396 -27.03 -21.33 84.12
CA ARG A 396 -28.30 -21.03 83.45
C ARG A 396 -28.10 -20.69 81.98
N GLN A 397 -28.88 -21.37 81.15
CA GLN A 397 -28.99 -21.10 79.71
C GLN A 397 -30.27 -20.31 79.44
N PHE A 398 -30.17 -19.27 78.61
CA PHE A 398 -31.34 -18.52 78.15
C PHE A 398 -31.81 -19.00 76.78
N SER A 399 -33.13 -18.98 76.57
CA SER A 399 -33.73 -19.26 75.26
C SER A 399 -33.48 -18.13 74.24
N SER A 400 -33.08 -16.94 74.68
CA SER A 400 -32.73 -15.78 73.85
C SER A 400 -31.72 -14.88 74.58
N ARG A 401 -30.96 -14.06 73.83
CA ARG A 401 -30.03 -13.09 74.44
C ARG A 401 -30.77 -12.11 75.36
N LYS A 402 -30.11 -11.76 76.48
CA LYS A 402 -30.61 -10.83 77.49
C LYS A 402 -29.68 -9.63 77.59
N ASN A 403 -30.27 -8.44 77.69
CA ASN A 403 -29.51 -7.19 77.84
C ASN A 403 -28.78 -7.13 79.18
N SER A 404 -29.38 -7.67 80.24
CA SER A 404 -28.76 -7.78 81.56
C SER A 404 -29.44 -8.81 82.44
N VAL A 405 -28.69 -9.39 83.37
CA VAL A 405 -29.18 -10.30 84.41
C VAL A 405 -28.51 -9.92 85.73
N THR A 406 -29.30 -9.78 86.79
CA THR A 406 -28.78 -9.60 88.15
C THR A 406 -28.86 -10.92 88.89
N ILE A 407 -27.77 -11.32 89.53
CA ILE A 407 -27.69 -12.51 90.38
C ILE A 407 -27.53 -12.06 91.81
N ASP A 408 -28.48 -12.47 92.63
CA ASP A 408 -28.53 -12.21 94.05
C ASP A 408 -28.28 -13.51 94.83
N VAL A 409 -27.44 -13.43 95.84
CA VAL A 409 -27.15 -14.51 96.77
C VAL A 409 -27.57 -14.05 98.15
N GLN A 410 -28.29 -14.90 98.88
CA GLN A 410 -28.79 -14.64 100.22
C GLN A 410 -28.37 -15.78 101.16
N LEU A 411 -27.94 -15.41 102.37
CA LEU A 411 -27.62 -16.33 103.46
C LEU A 411 -28.55 -16.09 104.65
N SER A 412 -28.92 -17.17 105.35
CA SER A 412 -29.74 -17.09 106.56
C SER A 412 -29.04 -16.40 107.76
N ASP A 413 -27.70 -16.50 107.87
CA ASP A 413 -26.89 -15.97 108.98
C ASP A 413 -25.58 -15.24 108.52
N THR A 414 -24.85 -14.59 109.45
CA THR A 414 -24.17 -13.30 109.22
C THR A 414 -22.63 -13.27 109.28
N ALA A 415 -21.93 -14.40 109.26
CA ALA A 415 -20.47 -14.37 109.49
C ALA A 415 -19.64 -15.28 108.55
N MET A 416 -19.71 -15.02 107.25
CA MET A 416 -18.94 -15.72 106.21
C MET A 416 -18.40 -14.76 105.14
N ASP A 417 -17.27 -15.10 104.54
CA ASP A 417 -16.78 -14.43 103.33
C ASP A 417 -17.49 -15.04 102.12
N MET A 418 -17.92 -14.19 101.18
CA MET A 418 -18.57 -14.62 99.96
C MET A 418 -17.83 -14.03 98.76
N THR A 419 -17.56 -14.87 97.76
CA THR A 419 -17.13 -14.42 96.45
C THR A 419 -18.04 -15.03 95.39
N LEU A 420 -18.74 -14.19 94.65
CA LEU A 420 -19.52 -14.60 93.49
C LEU A 420 -18.72 -14.24 92.23
N LEU A 421 -18.32 -15.27 91.49
CA LEU A 421 -17.73 -15.16 90.17
C LEU A 421 -18.78 -15.54 89.13
N VAL A 422 -18.97 -14.70 88.12
CA VAL A 422 -19.84 -14.99 86.99
C VAL A 422 -19.06 -14.90 85.70
N VAL A 423 -19.14 -15.96 84.92
CA VAL A 423 -18.56 -16.07 83.58
C VAL A 423 -19.71 -16.08 82.59
N HIS A 424 -19.68 -15.16 81.62
CA HIS A 424 -20.70 -15.09 80.58
C HIS A 424 -20.07 -15.01 79.19
N ASP A 425 -20.82 -15.47 78.19
CA ASP A 425 -20.44 -15.44 76.78
C ASP A 425 -20.78 -14.08 76.14
N GLY A 426 -19.94 -13.07 76.37
CA GLY A 426 -20.04 -11.83 75.61
C GLY A 426 -19.79 -12.09 74.12
N THR A 427 -20.80 -11.89 73.27
CA THR A 427 -20.66 -12.00 71.82
C THR A 427 -20.73 -10.61 71.19
N HIS A 428 -19.63 -10.16 70.59
CA HIS A 428 -19.61 -8.94 69.78
C HIS A 428 -19.31 -9.25 68.31
N THR A 429 -19.73 -8.34 67.43
CA THR A 429 -19.41 -8.38 65.99
C THR A 429 -18.35 -7.32 65.68
N HIS A 430 -17.51 -7.59 64.67
CA HIS A 430 -16.66 -6.58 64.07
C HIS A 430 -17.21 -6.25 62.68
N ASP A 431 -17.54 -4.99 62.45
CA ASP A 431 -17.70 -4.48 61.09
C ASP A 431 -16.33 -3.98 60.62
N ILE A 432 -15.77 -4.65 59.62
CA ILE A 432 -14.53 -4.23 58.97
C ILE A 432 -14.94 -3.56 57.66
N THR A 433 -14.76 -2.24 57.60
CA THR A 433 -14.87 -1.48 56.36
C THR A 433 -13.46 -1.06 55.93
N LEU A 434 -12.94 -1.67 54.88
CA LEU A 434 -11.75 -1.13 54.21
C LEU A 434 -12.18 0.10 53.39
N PRO A 435 -11.53 1.25 53.55
CA PRO A 435 -11.75 2.39 52.66
C PRO A 435 -11.42 2.01 51.21
N ASP A 436 -12.13 2.64 50.25
CA ASP A 436 -11.68 2.67 48.86
C ASP A 436 -10.25 3.20 48.81
N HIS A 437 -9.36 2.48 48.15
CA HIS A 437 -7.99 2.90 47.92
C HIS A 437 -7.73 3.05 46.41
N THR A 438 -6.71 3.82 46.08
CA THR A 438 -6.29 4.09 44.71
C THR A 438 -4.89 3.54 44.50
N HIS A 439 -4.61 3.08 43.27
CA HIS A 439 -3.26 2.77 42.83
C HIS A 439 -2.71 4.00 42.11
N ASP A 440 -1.57 4.50 42.58
CA ASP A 440 -0.80 5.48 41.82
C ASP A 440 -0.18 4.78 40.59
N ILE A 441 -0.32 5.41 39.42
CA ILE A 441 0.36 5.00 38.20
C ILE A 441 1.74 5.67 38.22
N ASP A 442 2.80 4.87 38.28
CA ASP A 442 4.16 5.40 38.18
C ASP A 442 4.54 5.59 36.72
N PHE A 443 4.67 6.84 36.30
CA PHE A 443 5.00 7.22 34.93
C PHE A 443 6.51 7.16 34.70
N GLY A 444 6.92 6.34 33.73
CA GLY A 444 8.33 6.15 33.38
C GLY A 444 8.48 5.33 32.10
N ILE A 445 9.67 5.37 31.49
CA ILE A 445 9.99 4.49 30.35
C ILE A 445 10.65 3.24 30.90
N TYR A 446 9.95 2.12 30.78
CA TYR A 446 10.44 0.81 31.18
C TYR A 446 10.69 -0.01 29.92
N GLU A 447 11.94 -0.47 29.77
CA GLU A 447 12.37 -1.26 28.62
C GLU A 447 12.54 -2.74 28.99
N ILE A 448 12.02 -3.63 28.15
CA ILE A 448 12.32 -5.07 28.21
C ILE A 448 12.86 -5.52 26.87
N ASP A 449 14.05 -6.14 26.90
CA ASP A 449 14.64 -6.78 25.73
C ASP A 449 14.37 -8.28 25.82
N THR A 450 13.50 -8.76 24.92
CA THR A 450 13.11 -10.16 24.79
C THR A 450 13.99 -10.92 23.79
N GLY A 451 14.86 -10.21 23.05
CA GLY A 451 15.56 -10.78 21.89
C GLY A 451 14.61 -11.17 20.74
N ALA A 452 13.44 -10.52 20.65
CA ALA A 452 12.44 -10.83 19.65
C ALA A 452 12.97 -10.70 18.21
N THR A 453 12.56 -11.65 17.37
CA THR A 453 12.74 -11.59 15.91
C THR A 453 11.43 -11.23 15.23
N VAL A 454 11.47 -10.62 14.05
CA VAL A 454 10.30 -10.12 13.32
C VAL A 454 10.11 -10.83 11.99
N ASP A 455 8.90 -11.31 11.76
CA ASP A 455 8.43 -11.76 10.47
C ASP A 455 7.85 -10.58 9.67
N ILE A 456 8.20 -10.50 8.40
CA ILE A 456 7.84 -9.40 7.49
C ILE A 456 6.97 -9.95 6.37
N ALA A 457 5.77 -9.41 6.24
CA ALA A 457 4.85 -9.72 5.14
C ALA A 457 4.42 -8.43 4.41
N VAL A 458 4.28 -8.51 3.09
CA VAL A 458 3.81 -7.40 2.24
C VAL A 458 2.56 -7.88 1.52
N ASN A 459 1.45 -7.15 1.69
CA ASN A 459 0.14 -7.51 1.13
C ASN A 459 -0.26 -8.97 1.45
N GLY A 460 0.05 -9.43 2.66
CA GLY A 460 -0.20 -10.80 3.12
C GLY A 460 0.78 -11.86 2.60
N THR A 461 1.74 -11.51 1.73
CA THR A 461 2.79 -12.42 1.26
C THR A 461 4.02 -12.31 2.14
N THR A 462 4.47 -13.44 2.71
CA THR A 462 5.70 -13.48 3.52
C THR A 462 6.93 -13.15 2.67
N VAL A 463 7.68 -12.12 3.09
CA VAL A 463 8.92 -11.70 2.45
C VAL A 463 10.13 -12.29 3.18
N LYS A 464 10.11 -12.23 4.52
CA LYS A 464 11.20 -12.72 5.36
C LYS A 464 10.68 -13.12 6.73
N THR A 465 11.31 -14.10 7.35
CA THR A 465 10.98 -14.56 8.71
C THR A 465 12.20 -14.47 9.62
N GLY A 466 11.98 -14.24 10.90
CA GLY A 466 13.03 -14.25 11.93
C GLY A 466 14.06 -13.13 11.80
N SER A 467 13.67 -11.94 11.32
CA SER A 467 14.58 -10.80 11.18
C SER A 467 14.91 -10.18 12.53
N THR A 468 16.18 -9.88 12.79
CA THR A 468 16.63 -9.05 13.94
C THR A 468 16.82 -7.58 13.56
N GLY A 469 16.48 -7.22 12.32
CA GLY A 469 16.73 -5.92 11.70
C GLY A 469 17.13 -6.07 10.23
N GLU A 470 16.81 -5.07 9.41
CA GLU A 470 17.10 -5.07 7.98
C GLU A 470 17.65 -3.72 7.52
N THR A 471 18.54 -3.78 6.55
CA THR A 471 19.01 -2.60 5.82
C THR A 471 18.86 -2.86 4.33
N ASP A 472 18.18 -1.96 3.63
CA ASP A 472 17.92 -1.99 2.19
C ASP A 472 17.30 -3.29 1.67
N LEU A 473 16.43 -3.93 2.46
CA LEU A 473 15.69 -5.12 2.01
C LEU A 473 14.80 -4.76 0.81
N ASP A 474 14.98 -5.47 -0.31
CA ASP A 474 14.20 -5.22 -1.51
C ASP A 474 12.81 -5.85 -1.40
N ILE A 475 11.78 -5.00 -1.46
CA ILE A 475 10.38 -5.45 -1.46
C ILE A 475 9.64 -5.04 -2.74
N THR A 476 10.35 -4.56 -3.75
CA THR A 476 9.77 -3.95 -4.97
C THR A 476 8.73 -4.85 -5.64
N GLN A 477 9.01 -6.15 -5.75
CA GLN A 477 8.12 -7.11 -6.42
C GLN A 477 6.78 -7.36 -5.70
N TYR A 478 6.66 -6.97 -4.43
CA TYR A 478 5.46 -7.17 -3.62
C TYR A 478 4.56 -5.93 -3.55
N ILE A 479 5.00 -4.81 -4.15
CA ILE A 479 4.30 -3.53 -4.11
C ILE A 479 3.54 -3.31 -5.41
N THR A 480 2.28 -2.90 -5.29
CA THR A 480 1.41 -2.52 -6.41
C THR A 480 1.04 -1.04 -6.33
N THR A 481 0.41 -0.51 -7.38
CA THR A 481 -0.25 0.81 -7.31
C THR A 481 -1.43 0.76 -6.34
N GLY A 482 -1.75 1.90 -5.72
CA GLY A 482 -2.76 2.00 -4.66
C GLY A 482 -2.19 1.76 -3.26
N TRP A 483 -3.06 1.32 -2.35
CA TRP A 483 -2.70 1.02 -0.97
C TRP A 483 -2.01 -0.34 -0.87
N ASN A 484 -0.89 -0.37 -0.15
CA ASN A 484 -0.21 -1.59 0.25
C ASN A 484 -0.03 -1.60 1.77
N THR A 485 -0.01 -2.79 2.35
CA THR A 485 0.21 -2.98 3.79
C THR A 485 1.45 -3.84 4.00
N ILE A 486 2.37 -3.35 4.83
CA ILE A 486 3.53 -4.11 5.31
C ILE A 486 3.27 -4.44 6.77
N THR A 487 3.25 -5.73 7.10
CA THR A 487 2.99 -6.24 8.44
C THR A 487 4.29 -6.75 9.04
N PHE A 488 4.59 -6.31 10.26
CA PHE A 488 5.73 -6.74 11.05
C PHE A 488 5.22 -7.45 12.30
N THR A 489 5.41 -8.76 12.37
CA THR A 489 4.97 -9.61 13.47
C THR A 489 6.18 -10.05 14.29
N PRO A 490 6.39 -9.52 15.50
CA PRO A 490 7.49 -9.95 16.35
C PRO A 490 7.17 -11.29 17.03
N SER A 491 8.19 -12.05 17.41
CA SER A 491 8.07 -13.32 18.11
C SER A 491 7.74 -13.17 19.60
N ASP A 492 7.97 -11.99 20.17
CA ASP A 492 7.68 -11.59 21.55
C ASP A 492 7.56 -10.05 21.61
N LEU A 493 7.33 -9.46 22.79
CA LEU A 493 7.25 -8.01 22.99
C LEU A 493 8.49 -7.31 22.41
N ALA A 494 8.27 -6.43 21.43
CA ALA A 494 9.33 -5.67 20.77
C ALA A 494 8.88 -4.26 20.43
N ARG A 495 9.83 -3.35 20.24
CA ARG A 495 9.58 -2.08 19.57
C ARG A 495 10.10 -2.15 18.15
N ILE A 496 9.23 -1.86 17.19
CA ILE A 496 9.55 -1.92 15.77
C ILE A 496 9.65 -0.49 15.24
N GLN A 497 10.69 -0.22 14.47
CA GLN A 497 10.82 1.02 13.68
C GLN A 497 11.08 0.63 12.24
N ALA A 498 10.17 1.02 11.36
CA ALA A 498 10.24 0.68 9.94
C ALA A 498 10.31 1.95 9.11
N SER A 499 11.16 1.92 8.07
CA SER A 499 11.29 3.00 7.09
C SER A 499 11.35 2.40 5.70
N VAL A 500 10.47 2.85 4.83
CA VAL A 500 10.36 2.36 3.45
C VAL A 500 10.69 3.50 2.51
N PHE A 501 11.68 3.29 1.66
CA PHE A 501 12.11 4.20 0.61
C PHE A 501 11.52 3.79 -0.73
N PHE A 502 10.99 4.76 -1.46
CA PHE A 502 10.38 4.58 -2.77
C PHE A 502 11.13 5.35 -3.84
N GLN A 503 11.27 4.71 -5.00
CA GLN A 503 11.63 5.33 -6.26
C GLN A 503 10.61 4.92 -7.31
N VAL A 504 9.71 5.84 -7.65
CA VAL A 504 8.60 5.60 -8.59
C VAL A 504 8.64 6.61 -9.72
N PHE A 505 8.32 6.17 -10.94
CA PHE A 505 8.16 7.08 -12.08
C PHE A 505 6.68 7.43 -12.23
N ILE A 506 6.36 8.71 -12.05
CA ILE A 506 5.01 9.24 -12.16
C ILE A 506 4.93 10.06 -13.46
N GLN A 507 3.98 9.72 -14.32
CA GLN A 507 3.75 10.46 -15.57
C GLN A 507 3.13 11.83 -15.27
N SER A 508 3.64 12.88 -15.91
CA SER A 508 2.97 14.18 -15.91
C SER A 508 1.85 14.15 -16.96
N ARG A 509 0.60 14.35 -16.54
CA ARG A 509 -0.60 14.21 -17.40
C ARG A 509 -0.90 15.41 -18.28
#